data_AF-A0A1F6EXE7-F1
#
_entry.id   AF-A0A1F6EXE7-F1
#
_cell.length_a   1.000
_cell.length_b   1.000
_cell.length_c   1.000
_cell.angle_alpha   90.00
_cell.angle_beta   90.00
_cell.angle_gamma   90.00
#
_symmetry.space_group_name_H-M   'P 1'
#
loop_
_entity.id
_entity.type
_entity.pdbx_description
1 polymer ?
#
loop_
_entity_poly.entity_id
_entity_poly.type
_entity_poly.pdbx_seq_one_letter_code
_entity_poly.pdbx_strand_id
1 'polypeptide(L)'
;MVKHPVPIPSPYYNPNEQVEDLYYDAMELADSGKGGARKAEKLLVTALKLDPHSVQVHIGFAHVYGALGNKVKAEVHIKNAYQETQKLFPIWPKRMEWGVLENRPYMRAVQYRADLYADAKENEKAAELYRLLLKMNPNDNQGVRYTISGIYAGIGGTEINAMFDEGNEKQNWDALELLVKEQNARHKFWNKPR
;
A
#
# COMPACT_ATOMS: atom_id res chain seq x y z
N MET A 1 7.48 12.23 29.58
CA MET A 1 6.35 11.45 29.03
C MET A 1 5.82 12.18 27.81
N VAL A 2 6.23 11.77 26.62
CA VAL A 2 5.71 12.34 25.37
C VAL A 2 4.26 11.88 25.26
N LYS A 3 3.30 12.81 25.31
CA LYS A 3 1.90 12.50 25.06
C LYS A 3 1.81 12.01 23.63
N HIS A 4 1.65 10.70 23.44
CA HIS A 4 1.24 10.15 22.15
C HIS A 4 -0.06 10.85 21.76
N PRO A 5 -0.17 11.37 20.52
CA PRO A 5 -1.43 11.90 20.05
C PRO A 5 -2.46 10.78 20.18
N VAL A 6 -3.49 11.03 21.00
CA VAL A 6 -4.66 10.17 21.11
C VAL A 6 -5.17 9.99 19.68
N PRO A 7 -5.32 8.75 19.17
CA PRO A 7 -5.92 8.56 17.86
C PRO A 7 -7.27 9.26 17.92
N ILE A 8 -7.49 10.21 17.01
CA ILE A 8 -8.83 10.74 16.80
C ILE A 8 -9.63 9.49 16.40
N PRO A 9 -10.56 8.98 17.23
CA PRO A 9 -11.43 7.92 16.79
C PRO A 9 -12.19 8.53 15.63
N SER A 10 -11.91 8.06 14.41
CA SER A 10 -12.77 8.39 13.29
C SER A 10 -14.17 7.95 13.72
N PRO A 11 -15.19 8.84 13.73
CA PRO A 11 -16.56 8.44 14.06
C PRO A 11 -17.15 7.43 13.03
N TYR A 12 -16.32 6.95 12.10
CA TYR A 12 -16.64 6.05 11.00
C TYR A 12 -15.92 4.70 11.05
N TYR A 13 -15.00 4.45 11.99
CA TYR A 13 -14.34 3.13 12.09
C TYR A 13 -14.98 2.31 13.21
N ASN A 14 -16.00 1.55 12.85
CA ASN A 14 -16.53 0.44 13.63
C ASN A 14 -16.42 -0.81 12.76
N PRO A 15 -15.25 -1.45 12.70
CA PRO A 15 -15.07 -2.61 11.86
C PRO A 15 -16.01 -3.71 12.33
N ASN A 16 -16.61 -4.43 11.39
CA ASN A 16 -17.30 -5.67 11.72
C ASN A 16 -16.23 -6.66 12.22
N GLU A 17 -16.23 -6.96 13.52
CA GLU A 17 -15.22 -7.81 14.17
C GLU A 17 -15.05 -9.14 13.43
N GLN A 18 -16.15 -9.73 12.96
CA GLN A 18 -16.11 -10.96 12.17
C GLN A 18 -15.40 -10.80 10.82
N VAL A 19 -15.50 -9.63 10.18
CA VAL A 19 -14.79 -9.32 8.93
C VAL A 19 -13.30 -9.20 9.18
N GLU A 20 -12.90 -8.56 10.28
CA GLU A 20 -11.49 -8.42 10.66
C GLU A 20 -10.87 -9.77 11.03
N ASP A 21 -11.55 -10.59 11.84
CA ASP A 21 -11.08 -11.94 12.19
C ASP A 21 -10.85 -12.78 10.92
N LEU A 22 -11.83 -12.81 10.00
CA LEU A 22 -11.69 -13.50 8.73
C LEU A 22 -10.55 -12.94 7.87
N TYR A 23 -10.33 -11.63 7.91
CA TYR A 23 -9.23 -11.00 7.19
C TYR A 23 -7.86 -11.42 7.76
N TYR A 24 -7.68 -11.35 9.08
CA TYR A 24 -6.41 -11.71 9.72
C TYR A 24 -6.09 -13.21 9.56
N ASP A 25 -7.08 -14.10 9.74
CA ASP A 25 -6.94 -15.53 9.46
C ASP A 25 -6.54 -15.78 8.00
N ALA A 26 -7.11 -15.01 7.07
CA ALA A 26 -6.74 -15.10 5.66
C ALA A 26 -5.29 -14.65 5.41
N MET A 27 -4.83 -13.58 6.05
CA MET A 27 -3.46 -13.10 5.86
C MET A 27 -2.43 -14.09 6.42
N GLU A 28 -2.68 -14.68 7.58
CA GLU A 28 -1.82 -15.73 8.14
C GLU A 28 -1.69 -16.93 7.18
N LEU A 29 -2.81 -17.35 6.57
CA LEU A 29 -2.80 -18.47 5.61
C LEU A 29 -2.15 -18.10 4.27
N ALA A 30 -2.26 -16.85 3.81
CA ALA A 30 -1.78 -16.43 2.49
C ALA A 30 -0.27 -16.68 2.32
N ASP A 31 0.49 -16.55 3.40
CA ASP A 31 1.95 -16.69 3.40
C ASP A 31 2.42 -18.16 3.45
N SER A 32 1.49 -19.11 3.64
CA SER A 32 1.75 -20.57 3.64
C SER A 32 1.77 -21.18 2.21
N GLY A 33 2.20 -20.40 1.22
CA GLY A 33 2.25 -20.78 -0.19
C GLY A 33 0.89 -20.92 -0.88
N LYS A 34 0.87 -21.46 -2.11
CA LYS A 34 -0.35 -21.49 -2.95
C LYS A 34 -1.52 -22.25 -2.32
N GLY A 35 -1.25 -23.27 -1.51
CA GLY A 35 -2.28 -24.00 -0.78
C GLY A 35 -2.97 -23.13 0.28
N GLY A 36 -2.17 -22.38 1.05
CA GLY A 36 -2.65 -21.41 2.03
C GLY A 36 -3.41 -20.25 1.39
N ALA A 37 -2.87 -19.68 0.30
CA ALA A 37 -3.53 -18.62 -0.47
C ALA A 37 -4.94 -19.01 -0.97
N ARG A 38 -5.16 -20.27 -1.38
CA ARG A 38 -6.52 -20.75 -1.75
C ARG A 38 -7.47 -20.86 -0.55
N LYS A 39 -6.97 -21.12 0.66
CA LYS A 39 -7.79 -21.11 1.87
C LYS A 39 -8.11 -19.67 2.28
N ALA A 40 -7.12 -18.79 2.22
CA ALA A 40 -7.27 -17.36 2.42
C ALA A 40 -8.33 -16.75 1.49
N GLU A 41 -8.32 -17.10 0.20
CA GLU A 41 -9.36 -16.68 -0.76
C GLU A 41 -10.79 -17.00 -0.26
N LYS A 42 -11.02 -18.19 0.31
CA LYS A 42 -12.34 -18.59 0.81
C LYS A 42 -12.79 -17.77 2.02
N LEU A 43 -11.86 -17.44 2.91
CA LEU A 43 -12.13 -16.58 4.07
C LEU A 43 -12.47 -15.17 3.62
N LEU A 44 -11.69 -14.61 2.69
CA LEU A 44 -11.95 -13.27 2.14
C LEU A 44 -13.27 -13.22 1.35
N VAL A 45 -13.66 -14.28 0.65
CA VAL A 45 -14.99 -14.37 0.01
C VAL A 45 -16.10 -14.31 1.05
N THR A 46 -15.89 -14.90 2.23
CA THR A 46 -16.87 -14.84 3.32
C THR A 46 -16.90 -13.44 3.93
N ALA A 47 -15.74 -12.83 4.18
CA ALA A 47 -15.61 -11.48 4.70
C ALA A 47 -16.28 -10.44 3.77
N LEU A 48 -16.06 -10.54 2.46
CA LEU A 48 -16.65 -9.63 1.47
C LEU A 48 -18.18 -9.76 1.37
N LYS A 49 -18.76 -10.92 1.70
CA LYS A 49 -20.23 -11.05 1.78
C LYS A 49 -20.81 -10.32 2.98
N LEU A 50 -20.07 -10.25 4.08
CA LEU A 50 -20.47 -9.56 5.30
C LEU A 50 -20.29 -8.05 5.17
N ASP A 51 -19.21 -7.61 4.52
CA ASP A 51 -18.98 -6.21 4.16
C ASP A 51 -18.47 -6.09 2.71
N PRO A 52 -19.37 -5.85 1.74
CA PRO A 52 -19.02 -5.68 0.33
C PRO A 52 -18.18 -4.44 0.01
N HIS A 53 -18.09 -3.48 0.93
CA HIS A 53 -17.36 -2.22 0.72
C HIS A 53 -16.04 -2.17 1.49
N SER A 54 -15.63 -3.26 2.13
CA SER A 54 -14.40 -3.32 2.91
C SER A 54 -13.16 -3.15 2.03
N VAL A 55 -12.51 -2.00 2.15
CA VAL A 55 -11.21 -1.71 1.52
C VAL A 55 -10.16 -2.74 1.97
N GLN A 56 -10.14 -3.09 3.27
CA GLN A 56 -9.16 -4.02 3.84
C GLN A 56 -9.30 -5.42 3.24
N VAL A 57 -10.53 -5.91 3.03
CA VAL A 57 -10.77 -7.20 2.38
C VAL A 57 -10.35 -7.18 0.92
N HIS A 58 -10.64 -6.10 0.17
CA HIS A 58 -10.14 -5.96 -1.21
C HIS A 58 -8.60 -5.95 -1.28
N ILE A 59 -7.93 -5.27 -0.34
CA ILE A 59 -6.46 -5.34 -0.21
C ILE A 59 -5.99 -6.77 0.07
N GLY A 60 -6.68 -7.52 0.94
CA GLY A 60 -6.37 -8.93 1.18
C GLY A 60 -6.47 -9.78 -0.08
N PHE A 61 -7.49 -9.55 -0.92
CA PHE A 61 -7.62 -10.26 -2.19
C PHE A 61 -6.49 -9.93 -3.17
N ALA A 62 -6.04 -8.67 -3.21
CA ALA A 62 -4.90 -8.29 -4.04
C ALA A 62 -3.64 -9.07 -3.65
N HIS A 63 -3.35 -9.19 -2.34
CA HIS A 63 -2.25 -10.01 -1.80
C HIS A 63 -2.39 -11.49 -2.21
N VAL A 64 -3.54 -12.09 -1.91
CA VAL A 64 -3.81 -13.51 -2.19
C VAL A 64 -3.71 -13.82 -3.68
N TYR A 65 -4.27 -12.97 -4.55
CA TYR A 65 -4.19 -13.18 -6.00
C TYR A 65 -2.79 -12.92 -6.56
N GLY A 66 -2.01 -12.03 -5.95
CA GLY A 66 -0.58 -11.89 -6.21
C GLY A 66 0.17 -13.21 -5.96
N ALA A 67 0.00 -13.81 -4.79
CA ALA A 67 0.61 -15.10 -4.43
C ALA A 67 0.17 -16.25 -5.35
N LEU A 68 -1.06 -16.20 -5.86
CA LEU A 68 -1.58 -17.18 -6.84
C LEU A 68 -1.15 -16.89 -8.28
N GLY A 69 -0.50 -15.76 -8.55
CA GLY A 69 -0.11 -15.31 -9.90
C GLY A 69 -1.28 -14.84 -10.77
N ASN A 70 -2.46 -14.58 -10.17
CA ASN A 70 -3.64 -14.13 -10.89
C ASN A 70 -3.72 -12.60 -10.93
N LYS A 71 -2.92 -12.00 -11.82
CA LYS A 71 -2.82 -10.54 -11.97
C LYS A 71 -4.15 -9.87 -12.29
N VAL A 72 -4.99 -10.49 -13.11
CA VAL A 72 -6.30 -9.94 -13.51
C VAL A 72 -7.22 -9.77 -12.30
N LYS A 73 -7.33 -10.82 -11.46
CA LYS A 73 -8.15 -10.70 -10.24
C LYS A 73 -7.53 -9.74 -9.23
N ALA A 74 -6.21 -9.76 -9.06
CA ALA A 74 -5.55 -8.80 -8.16
C ALA A 74 -5.85 -7.35 -8.58
N GLU A 75 -5.75 -7.04 -9.88
CA GLU A 75 -6.06 -5.72 -10.43
C GLU A 75 -7.51 -5.29 -10.18
N VAL A 76 -8.47 -6.20 -10.34
CA VAL A 76 -9.89 -5.92 -10.02
C VAL A 76 -10.05 -5.48 -8.56
N HIS A 77 -9.45 -6.21 -7.62
CA HIS A 77 -9.58 -5.88 -6.21
C HIS A 77 -8.80 -4.61 -5.82
N ILE A 78 -7.65 -4.32 -6.45
CA ILE A 78 -6.94 -3.05 -6.27
C ILE A 78 -7.80 -1.87 -6.72
N LYS A 79 -8.45 -1.99 -7.89
CA LYS A 79 -9.34 -0.94 -8.41
C LYS A 79 -10.53 -0.71 -7.48
N ASN A 80 -11.16 -1.78 -6.99
CA ASN A 80 -12.27 -1.69 -6.05
C ASN A 80 -11.84 -1.05 -4.72
N ALA A 81 -10.70 -1.48 -4.14
CA ALA A 81 -10.15 -0.88 -2.92
C ALA A 81 -9.91 0.63 -3.08
N TYR A 82 -9.33 1.04 -4.22
CA TYR A 82 -9.08 2.45 -4.50
C TYR A 82 -10.39 3.24 -4.67
N GLN A 83 -11.37 2.69 -5.40
CA GLN A 83 -12.68 3.31 -5.58
C GLN A 83 -13.42 3.51 -4.25
N GLU A 84 -13.48 2.49 -3.39
CA GLU A 84 -14.10 2.61 -2.07
C GLU A 84 -13.34 3.61 -1.18
N THR A 85 -12.00 3.64 -1.28
CA THR A 85 -11.20 4.66 -0.58
C THR A 85 -11.55 6.08 -1.06
N GLN A 86 -11.71 6.30 -2.36
CA GLN A 86 -12.08 7.63 -2.89
C GLN A 86 -13.48 8.07 -2.44
N LYS A 87 -14.43 7.14 -2.26
CA LYS A 87 -15.76 7.45 -1.72
C LYS A 87 -15.69 7.91 -0.26
N LEU A 88 -14.82 7.30 0.53
CA LEU A 88 -14.59 7.66 1.94
C LEU A 88 -13.82 8.97 2.09
N PHE A 89 -12.93 9.27 1.15
CA PHE A 89 -12.10 10.47 1.15
C PHE A 89 -12.30 11.28 -0.15
N PRO A 90 -13.49 11.89 -0.35
CA PRO A 90 -13.74 12.75 -1.51
C PRO A 90 -12.80 13.97 -1.52
N ILE A 91 -12.30 14.34 -0.34
CA ILE A 91 -11.18 15.26 -0.15
C ILE A 91 -10.14 14.53 0.70
N TRP A 92 -8.95 14.32 0.15
CA TRP A 92 -7.86 13.66 0.88
C TRP A 92 -7.46 14.47 2.12
N PRO A 93 -7.25 13.81 3.28
CA PRO A 93 -6.81 14.51 4.47
C PRO A 93 -5.41 15.09 4.28
N LYS A 94 -5.10 16.17 4.99
CA LYS A 94 -3.74 16.76 4.97
C LYS A 94 -2.69 15.80 5.52
N ARG A 95 -3.08 14.92 6.45
CA ARG A 95 -2.23 13.88 7.04
C ARG A 95 -3.01 12.59 7.21
N MET A 96 -2.34 11.49 6.91
CA MET A 96 -2.79 10.12 7.15
C MET A 96 -1.54 9.32 7.49
N GLU A 97 -1.30 9.12 8.78
CA GLU A 97 -0.05 8.54 9.27
C GLU A 97 -0.10 7.01 9.16
N TRP A 98 0.97 6.42 8.63
CA TRP A 98 1.11 4.97 8.50
C TRP A 98 1.14 4.20 9.84
N GLY A 99 1.55 4.89 10.91
CA GLY A 99 1.59 4.34 12.26
C GLY A 99 0.22 4.01 12.83
N VAL A 100 -0.84 4.65 12.32
CA VAL A 100 -2.24 4.36 12.67
C VAL A 100 -2.69 3.19 11.79
N LEU A 101 -3.01 2.05 12.40
CA LEU A 101 -3.26 0.81 11.68
C LEU A 101 -4.47 0.92 10.74
N GLU A 102 -5.49 1.64 11.19
CA GLU A 102 -6.75 1.89 10.52
C GLU A 102 -6.58 2.69 9.21
N ASN A 103 -5.48 3.42 9.07
CA ASN A 103 -5.15 4.15 7.84
C ASN A 103 -4.58 3.25 6.74
N ARG A 104 -3.93 2.15 7.13
CA ARG A 104 -3.13 1.33 6.21
C ARG A 104 -3.93 0.75 5.04
N PRO A 105 -5.18 0.28 5.18
CA PRO A 105 -5.96 -0.22 4.04
C PRO A 105 -6.08 0.82 2.92
N TYR A 106 -6.41 2.06 3.30
CA TYR A 106 -6.62 3.17 2.38
C TYR A 106 -5.30 3.59 1.70
N MET A 107 -4.22 3.67 2.49
CA MET A 107 -2.90 4.02 1.96
C MET A 107 -2.35 2.92 1.02
N ARG A 108 -2.58 1.65 1.33
CA ARG A 108 -2.25 0.53 0.43
C ARG A 108 -3.08 0.57 -0.85
N ALA A 109 -4.36 0.91 -0.77
CA ALA A 109 -5.22 1.04 -1.96
C ALA A 109 -4.70 2.11 -2.93
N VAL A 110 -4.26 3.27 -2.41
CA VAL A 110 -3.61 4.31 -3.20
C VAL A 110 -2.29 3.82 -3.78
N GLN A 111 -1.45 3.15 -2.97
CA GLN A 111 -0.14 2.66 -3.46
C GLN A 111 -0.31 1.60 -4.55
N TYR A 112 -1.12 0.57 -4.32
CA TYR A 112 -1.30 -0.51 -5.30
C TYR A 112 -1.91 0.02 -6.60
N ARG A 113 -2.78 1.05 -6.52
CA ARG A 113 -3.26 1.71 -7.74
C ARG A 113 -2.15 2.42 -8.50
N ALA A 114 -1.21 3.06 -7.79
CA ALA A 114 -0.04 3.69 -8.35
C ALA A 114 0.94 2.65 -8.95
N ASP A 115 1.14 1.51 -8.28
CA ASP A 115 1.96 0.40 -8.77
C ASP A 115 1.40 -0.12 -10.10
N LEU A 116 0.08 -0.31 -10.22
CA LEU A 116 -0.56 -0.69 -11.49
C LEU A 116 -0.30 0.32 -12.62
N TYR A 117 -0.34 1.63 -12.33
CA TYR A 117 0.00 2.65 -13.32
C TYR A 117 1.48 2.58 -13.72
N ALA A 118 2.38 2.35 -12.75
CA ALA A 118 3.82 2.23 -13.01
C ALA A 118 4.13 1.01 -13.89
N ASP A 119 3.51 -0.13 -13.60
CA ASP A 119 3.62 -1.36 -14.39
C ASP A 119 3.12 -1.17 -15.82
N ALA A 120 2.04 -0.40 -15.99
CA ALA A 120 1.50 -0.01 -17.29
C ALA A 120 2.31 1.11 -17.99
N LYS A 121 3.43 1.56 -17.40
CA LYS A 121 4.26 2.68 -17.86
C LYS A 121 3.52 4.03 -17.93
N GLU A 122 2.39 4.15 -17.24
CA GLU A 122 1.67 5.41 -17.01
C GLU A 122 2.31 6.20 -15.86
N ASN A 123 3.60 6.50 -16.01
CA ASN A 123 4.48 7.01 -14.95
C ASN A 123 3.99 8.31 -14.30
N GLU A 124 3.36 9.20 -15.06
CA GLU A 124 2.82 10.46 -14.54
C GLU A 124 1.67 10.22 -13.54
N LYS A 125 0.76 9.30 -13.87
CA LYS A 125 -0.37 8.94 -13.00
C LYS A 125 0.11 8.21 -11.74
N ALA A 126 1.10 7.33 -11.89
CA ALA A 126 1.74 6.68 -10.75
C ALA A 126 2.39 7.71 -9.81
N ALA A 127 3.19 8.64 -10.38
CA ALA A 127 3.86 9.68 -9.62
C ALA A 127 2.89 10.62 -8.89
N GLU A 128 1.73 10.92 -9.47
CA GLU A 128 0.67 11.71 -8.80
C GLU A 128 0.21 11.05 -7.49
N LEU A 129 -0.12 9.75 -7.55
CA LEU A 129 -0.58 8.99 -6.38
C LEU A 129 0.53 8.78 -5.33
N TYR A 130 1.76 8.55 -5.76
CA TYR A 130 2.89 8.50 -4.82
C TYR A 130 3.16 9.84 -4.13
N ARG A 131 3.09 10.96 -4.85
CA ARG A 131 3.20 12.30 -4.23
C ARG A 131 2.08 12.56 -3.25
N LEU A 132 0.86 12.12 -3.56
CA LEU A 132 -0.26 12.17 -2.61
C LEU A 132 0.07 11.40 -1.33
N LEU A 133 0.56 10.16 -1.42
CA LEU A 133 0.99 9.38 -0.26
C LEU A 133 2.08 10.07 0.55
N LEU A 134 3.12 10.59 -0.10
CA LEU A 134 4.21 11.32 0.56
C LEU A 134 3.75 12.62 1.23
N LYS A 135 2.72 13.28 0.69
CA LYS A 135 2.11 14.47 1.30
C LYS A 135 1.34 14.10 2.57
N MET A 136 0.56 13.02 2.54
CA MET A 136 -0.25 12.56 3.68
C MET A 136 0.61 11.89 4.76
N ASN A 137 1.67 11.20 4.35
CA ASN A 137 2.59 10.44 5.21
C ASN A 137 4.04 10.91 4.97
N PRO A 138 4.41 12.11 5.49
CA PRO A 138 5.71 12.71 5.19
C PRO A 138 6.91 11.90 5.71
N ASN A 139 6.73 11.14 6.78
CA ASN A 139 7.77 10.23 7.31
C ASN A 139 8.01 9.03 6.38
N ASP A 140 7.11 8.78 5.44
CA ASP A 140 7.17 7.72 4.45
C ASP A 140 7.58 6.37 5.04
N ASN A 141 6.93 6.00 6.15
CA ASN A 141 7.12 4.67 6.76
C ASN A 141 6.65 3.53 5.83
N GLN A 142 5.94 3.85 4.74
CA GLN A 142 5.50 2.92 3.71
C GLN A 142 6.59 2.65 2.66
N GLY A 143 7.60 3.51 2.54
CA GLY A 143 8.72 3.34 1.60
C GLY A 143 8.42 3.81 0.17
N VAL A 144 7.38 4.61 -0.04
CA VAL A 144 6.94 5.08 -1.37
C VAL A 144 8.00 5.95 -2.05
N ARG A 145 8.86 6.64 -1.30
CA ARG A 145 9.95 7.49 -1.84
C ARG A 145 10.88 6.70 -2.76
N TYR A 146 11.11 5.43 -2.47
CA TYR A 146 11.99 4.58 -3.27
C TYR A 146 11.31 4.22 -4.60
N THR A 147 10.03 3.83 -4.58
CA THR A 147 9.28 3.48 -5.79
C THR A 147 9.16 4.68 -6.76
N ILE A 148 8.78 5.87 -6.27
CA ILE A 148 8.72 7.06 -7.13
C ILE A 148 10.10 7.49 -7.64
N SER A 149 11.18 7.28 -6.86
CA SER A 149 12.53 7.53 -7.36
C SER A 149 12.92 6.59 -8.50
N GLY A 150 12.49 5.32 -8.44
CA GLY A 150 12.67 4.36 -9.52
C GLY A 150 12.00 4.80 -10.82
N ILE A 151 10.75 5.28 -10.73
CA ILE A 151 10.02 5.85 -11.88
C ILE A 151 10.82 6.98 -12.54
N TYR A 152 11.33 7.92 -11.75
CA TYR A 152 12.11 9.05 -12.29
C TYR A 152 13.47 8.63 -12.86
N ALA A 153 14.05 7.56 -12.34
CA ALA A 153 15.27 6.97 -12.88
C ALA A 153 15.03 6.05 -14.09
N GLY A 154 13.77 5.79 -14.45
CA GLY A 154 13.42 4.91 -15.57
C GLY A 154 13.53 3.42 -15.27
N ILE A 155 13.58 3.03 -13.99
CA ILE A 155 13.62 1.63 -13.55
C ILE A 155 12.26 1.19 -12.97
N GLY A 156 11.95 -0.09 -13.07
CA GLY A 156 10.69 -0.66 -12.60
C GLY A 156 10.68 -1.04 -11.12
N GLY A 157 9.51 -1.47 -10.64
CA GLY A 157 9.35 -2.00 -9.28
C GLY A 157 10.21 -3.25 -9.02
N THR A 158 10.46 -4.08 -10.04
CA THR A 158 11.34 -5.25 -9.92
C THR A 158 12.77 -4.85 -9.56
N GLU A 159 13.34 -3.86 -10.24
CA GLU A 159 14.68 -3.36 -9.93
C GLU A 159 14.74 -2.71 -8.54
N ILE A 160 13.71 -1.93 -8.16
CA ILE A 160 13.62 -1.37 -6.81
C ILE A 160 13.58 -2.46 -5.74
N ASN A 161 12.79 -3.52 -5.94
CA ASN A 161 12.72 -4.65 -5.02
C ASN A 161 14.06 -5.37 -4.90
N ALA A 162 14.77 -5.57 -6.02
CA ALA A 162 16.11 -6.17 -5.99
C ALA A 162 17.10 -5.32 -5.18
N MET A 163 17.03 -3.98 -5.26
CA MET A 163 17.84 -3.09 -4.43
C MET A 163 17.47 -3.20 -2.94
N PHE A 164 16.20 -3.43 -2.61
CA PHE A 164 15.78 -3.70 -1.23
C PHE A 164 16.32 -5.03 -0.72
N ASP A 165 16.22 -6.09 -1.53
CA ASP A 165 16.72 -7.42 -1.18
C ASP A 165 18.23 -7.39 -0.90
N GLU A 166 18.99 -6.74 -1.79
CA GLU A 166 20.43 -6.52 -1.60
C GLU A 166 20.72 -5.71 -0.33
N GLY A 167 19.95 -4.66 -0.08
CA GLY A 167 20.13 -3.83 1.10
C GLY A 167 19.80 -4.56 2.40
N ASN A 168 18.78 -5.42 2.39
CA ASN A 168 18.43 -6.28 3.52
C ASN A 168 19.51 -7.34 3.78
N GLU A 169 20.05 -7.97 2.74
CA GLU A 169 21.13 -8.96 2.86
C GLU A 169 22.40 -8.33 3.44
N LYS A 170 22.77 -7.14 2.96
CA LYS A 170 24.00 -6.45 3.35
C LYS A 170 23.84 -5.53 4.56
N GLN A 171 22.61 -5.35 5.05
CA GLN A 171 22.24 -4.32 6.03
C GLN A 171 22.70 -2.91 5.60
N ASN A 172 22.60 -2.60 4.30
CA ASN A 172 23.04 -1.35 3.71
C ASN A 172 22.09 -0.89 2.59
N TRP A 173 21.38 0.23 2.80
CA TRP A 173 20.43 0.81 1.84
C TRP A 173 20.96 2.07 1.14
N ASP A 174 22.26 2.32 1.15
CA ASP A 174 22.88 3.53 0.58
C ASP A 174 22.53 3.73 -0.90
N ALA A 175 22.44 2.65 -1.69
CA ALA A 175 22.06 2.72 -3.10
C ALA A 175 20.64 3.27 -3.28
N LEU A 176 19.69 2.80 -2.46
CA LEU A 176 18.31 3.29 -2.44
C LEU A 176 18.25 4.75 -1.97
N GLU A 177 18.97 5.11 -0.91
CA GLU A 177 19.05 6.48 -0.40
C GLU A 177 19.68 7.45 -1.41
N LEU A 178 20.72 7.02 -2.11
CA LEU A 178 21.36 7.80 -3.17
C LEU A 178 20.40 8.04 -4.33
N LEU A 179 19.69 7.00 -4.78
CA LEU A 179 18.67 7.12 -5.83
C LEU A 179 17.60 8.15 -5.44
N VAL A 180 17.07 8.06 -4.22
CA VAL A 180 16.08 9.03 -3.70
C VAL A 180 16.67 10.43 -3.69
N LYS A 181 17.90 10.60 -3.19
CA LYS A 181 18.58 11.91 -3.12
C LYS A 181 18.74 12.53 -4.51
N GLU A 182 19.25 11.78 -5.47
CA GLU A 182 19.49 12.26 -6.84
C GLU A 182 18.20 12.66 -7.54
N GLN A 183 17.18 11.79 -7.48
CA GLN A 183 15.91 12.05 -8.16
C GLN A 183 15.12 13.15 -7.47
N ASN A 184 15.15 13.20 -6.14
CA ASN A 184 14.45 14.26 -5.40
C ASN A 184 15.10 15.63 -5.63
N ALA A 185 16.41 15.71 -5.86
CA ALA A 185 17.09 16.95 -6.21
C ALA A 185 16.52 17.58 -7.50
N ARG A 186 16.13 16.74 -8.48
CA ARG A 186 15.60 17.15 -9.78
C ARG A 186 14.09 17.37 -9.76
N HIS A 187 13.35 16.43 -9.16
CA HIS A 187 11.90 16.34 -9.29
C HIS A 187 11.11 16.88 -8.08
N LYS A 188 11.78 17.15 -6.96
CA LYS A 188 11.18 17.75 -5.73
C LYS A 188 9.90 17.03 -5.30
N PHE A 189 9.94 15.69 -5.20
CA PHE A 189 8.77 14.87 -4.92
C PHE A 189 8.57 14.57 -3.43
N TRP A 190 9.60 14.73 -2.60
CA TRP A 190 9.54 14.44 -1.17
C TRP A 190 10.27 15.50 -0.35
N ASN A 191 9.63 15.97 0.72
CA ASN A 191 10.27 16.83 1.71
C ASN A 191 10.57 15.97 2.94
N LYS A 192 11.83 15.57 3.09
CA LYS A 192 12.26 14.80 4.27
C LYS A 192 11.89 15.59 5.54
N PRO A 193 11.09 15.01 6.45
CA PRO A 193 10.79 15.65 7.73
C PRO A 193 12.08 15.89 8.51
N ARG A 194 12.12 17.00 9.26
CA ARG A 194 13.21 17.35 10.16
C ARG A 194 13.12 16.59 11.47
#